data_AF-A0A7X0RM79-F1
#
_entry.id   AF-A0A7X0RM79-F1
#
_cell.length_a   1.000
_cell.length_b   1.000
_cell.length_c   1.000
_cell.angle_alpha   90.00
_cell.angle_beta   90.00
_cell.angle_gamma   90.00
#
_symmetry.space_group_name_H-M   'P 1'
#
loop_
_entity.id
_entity.type
_entity.pdbx_description
1 polymer ?
#
loop_
_entity_poly.entity_id
_entity_poly.type
_entity_poly.pdbx_seq_one_letter_code
_entity_poly.pdbx_strand_id
1 'polypeptide(L)'
;MTLPTMRLARGIVIDKCQPAGIPPQDSARIKVEDIRTIKKIGADHVKVLITPSAIMEKDGLDRSKLWYVEEVVGMAVGERLPCLVCIHPEEPFKRDYLASPERFGVVLEFYREFAGWLAGRWNQHQIAFQTMTEPFANYTDWNEMYRELWRTVRSVMPHHTLVQSGDKVGSLAGMLAIDPVEDCNLYYGYTSYDPFAFTLQSWNAFFCGTPAELNAIGRLPYPASPDIVEDRLEEMILSVPSGHREEAALYARGYGEGNFQQGNHGWFNREWHETRLRRIEDWRAMHRRKLPVLCNEFGVMDHVRGQKYGGPGCVPEERIQFIRDIRETMEAHDVGWSYWSYNETFTLFMPEKREPFGHDEESLLDRELLKALGLSINDERDERVGEITAS
;
A
#
# COMPACT_ATOMS: atom_id res chain seq x y z
N MET A 1 11.28 2.72 -26.28
CA MET A 1 10.38 1.75 -25.61
C MET A 1 9.33 2.54 -24.87
N THR A 2 8.05 2.22 -25.07
CA THR A 2 6.91 2.94 -24.49
C THR A 2 6.78 2.63 -23.01
N LEU A 3 6.64 3.68 -22.19
CA LEU A 3 6.28 3.58 -20.78
C LEU A 3 4.84 3.07 -20.62
N PRO A 4 4.44 2.64 -19.41
CA PRO A 4 3.04 2.32 -19.15
C PRO A 4 2.09 3.44 -19.56
N THR A 5 0.94 3.06 -20.12
CA THR A 5 -0.07 4.00 -20.63
C THR A 5 -0.60 4.91 -19.52
N MET A 6 -0.83 4.35 -18.34
CA MET A 6 -1.18 5.08 -17.13
C MET A 6 0.06 5.32 -16.29
N ARG A 7 0.33 6.58 -16.00
CA ARG A 7 1.37 6.98 -15.04
C ARG A 7 0.81 6.86 -13.63
N LEU A 8 1.48 6.09 -12.79
CA LEU A 8 1.12 5.88 -11.38
C LEU A 8 2.26 6.44 -10.54
N ALA A 9 2.28 7.75 -10.26
CA ALA A 9 3.40 8.35 -9.52
C ALA A 9 3.08 8.60 -8.05
N ARG A 10 1.86 9.05 -7.72
CA ARG A 10 1.46 9.42 -6.36
C ARG A 10 -0.02 9.17 -6.11
N GLY A 11 -0.32 8.01 -5.55
CA GLY A 11 -1.68 7.58 -5.28
C GLY A 11 -2.04 7.58 -3.81
N ILE A 12 -3.34 7.56 -3.56
CA ILE A 12 -3.89 7.27 -2.23
C ILE A 12 -4.71 5.99 -2.32
N VAL A 13 -4.48 5.08 -1.37
CA VAL A 13 -5.32 3.91 -1.21
C VAL A 13 -6.57 4.30 -0.43
N ILE A 14 -7.74 3.99 -1.00
CA ILE A 14 -9.01 4.12 -0.28
C ILE A 14 -9.32 2.79 0.41
N ASP A 15 -9.10 2.79 1.71
CA ASP A 15 -9.08 1.65 2.63
C ASP A 15 -10.47 1.18 3.11
N LYS A 16 -11.53 1.73 2.51
CA LYS A 16 -12.93 1.36 2.76
C LYS A 16 -13.27 0.05 2.02
N CYS A 17 -12.70 -1.05 2.49
CA CYS A 17 -12.79 -2.39 1.87
C CYS A 17 -14.15 -3.08 2.12
N GLN A 18 -14.42 -4.17 1.40
CA GLN A 18 -15.70 -4.89 1.44
C GLN A 18 -15.69 -6.27 2.15
N PRO A 19 -14.84 -6.56 3.17
CA PRO A 19 -14.77 -7.90 3.76
C PRO A 19 -16.05 -8.28 4.51
N ALA A 20 -16.89 -7.31 4.88
CA ALA A 20 -18.21 -7.54 5.46
C ALA A 20 -19.32 -7.78 4.42
N GLY A 21 -18.98 -7.83 3.13
CA GLY A 21 -19.91 -8.04 2.01
C GLY A 21 -20.23 -6.76 1.22
N ILE A 22 -21.05 -6.93 0.18
CA ILE A 22 -21.50 -5.85 -0.70
C ILE A 22 -23.04 -5.66 -0.59
N PRO A 23 -23.51 -4.44 -0.31
CA PRO A 23 -22.71 -3.23 -0.02
C PRO A 23 -22.01 -3.34 1.35
N PRO A 24 -20.87 -2.66 1.55
CA PRO A 24 -20.28 -2.56 2.88
C PRO A 24 -21.17 -1.71 3.78
N GLN A 25 -20.92 -1.77 5.10
CA GLN A 25 -21.60 -0.90 6.07
C GLN A 25 -21.42 0.56 5.69
N ASP A 26 -22.38 1.43 6.01
CA ASP A 26 -22.41 2.82 5.53
C ASP A 26 -21.13 3.62 5.87
N SER A 27 -20.51 3.36 7.03
CA SER A 27 -19.23 3.95 7.41
C SER A 27 -18.06 3.51 6.51
N ALA A 28 -18.13 2.31 5.95
CA ALA A 28 -17.15 1.76 5.02
C ALA A 28 -17.57 1.94 3.54
N ARG A 29 -18.56 2.78 3.24
CA ARG A 29 -18.88 3.14 1.85
C ARG A 29 -18.01 4.29 1.39
N ILE A 30 -17.39 4.11 0.23
CA ILE A 30 -16.70 5.15 -0.51
C ILE A 30 -17.73 6.16 -1.01
N LYS A 31 -17.43 7.44 -0.84
CA LYS A 31 -18.24 8.57 -1.30
C LYS A 31 -17.50 9.37 -2.35
N VAL A 32 -18.23 10.10 -3.19
CA VAL A 32 -17.60 10.94 -4.23
C VAL A 32 -16.75 12.05 -3.63
N GLU A 33 -17.11 12.52 -2.42
CA GLU A 33 -16.33 13.47 -1.64
C GLU A 33 -14.94 12.94 -1.28
N ASP A 34 -14.80 11.63 -1.04
CA ASP A 34 -13.49 11.00 -0.81
C ASP A 34 -12.57 11.19 -2.03
N ILE A 35 -13.12 10.89 -3.21
CA ILE A 35 -12.42 11.00 -4.48
C ILE A 35 -12.03 12.45 -4.77
N ARG A 36 -12.94 13.40 -4.50
CA ARG A 36 -12.67 14.83 -4.66
C ARG A 36 -11.57 15.30 -3.72
N THR A 37 -11.55 14.84 -2.47
CA THR A 37 -10.50 15.15 -1.52
C THR A 37 -9.14 14.62 -2.00
N ILE A 38 -9.08 13.34 -2.41
CA ILE A 38 -7.85 12.72 -2.96
C ILE A 38 -7.33 13.49 -4.17
N LYS A 39 -8.23 13.91 -5.08
CA LYS A 39 -7.87 14.74 -6.23
C LYS A 39 -7.38 16.12 -5.81
N LYS A 40 -8.07 16.78 -4.86
CA LYS A 40 -7.75 18.14 -4.38
C LYS A 40 -6.35 18.20 -3.76
N ILE A 41 -5.96 17.19 -2.99
CA ILE A 41 -4.61 17.13 -2.38
C ILE A 41 -3.48 16.85 -3.39
N GLY A 42 -3.83 16.58 -4.65
CA GLY A 42 -2.86 16.46 -5.76
C GLY A 42 -2.37 15.04 -6.04
N ALA A 43 -3.07 14.01 -5.58
CA ALA A 43 -2.82 12.64 -6.01
C ALA A 43 -3.14 12.48 -7.51
N ASP A 44 -2.37 11.63 -8.21
CA ASP A 44 -2.58 11.36 -9.64
C ASP A 44 -3.42 10.10 -9.91
N HIS A 45 -3.63 9.28 -8.90
CA HIS A 45 -4.57 8.16 -8.95
C HIS A 45 -5.17 7.86 -7.57
N VAL A 46 -6.32 7.20 -7.58
CA VAL A 46 -6.87 6.51 -6.40
C VAL A 46 -6.69 5.01 -6.59
N LYS A 47 -6.26 4.29 -5.56
CA LYS A 47 -6.23 2.83 -5.55
C LYS A 47 -7.45 2.30 -4.80
N VAL A 48 -8.34 1.64 -5.52
CA VAL A 48 -9.57 1.04 -4.99
C VAL A 48 -9.35 -0.45 -4.76
N LEU A 49 -9.70 -0.88 -3.55
CA LEU A 49 -9.57 -2.28 -3.14
C LEU A 49 -10.85 -3.04 -3.45
N ILE A 50 -10.71 -4.19 -4.10
CA ILE A 50 -11.77 -5.13 -4.38
C ILE A 50 -11.46 -6.42 -3.63
N THR A 51 -12.24 -6.69 -2.61
CA THR A 51 -12.19 -7.96 -1.88
C THR A 51 -12.78 -9.07 -2.76
N PRO A 52 -11.99 -10.05 -3.25
CA PRO A 52 -12.48 -11.04 -4.21
C PRO A 52 -13.56 -11.93 -3.60
N SER A 53 -13.45 -12.29 -2.32
CA SER A 53 -14.47 -13.06 -1.59
C SER A 53 -15.85 -12.38 -1.55
N ALA A 54 -15.92 -11.06 -1.76
CA ALA A 54 -17.17 -10.31 -1.78
C ALA A 54 -17.85 -10.27 -3.17
N ILE A 55 -17.13 -10.64 -4.23
CA ILE A 55 -17.61 -10.65 -5.62
C ILE A 55 -17.39 -12.00 -6.31
N MET A 56 -17.04 -13.04 -5.57
CA MET A 56 -16.79 -14.37 -6.10
C MET A 56 -17.60 -15.40 -5.32
N GLU A 57 -18.32 -16.24 -6.05
CA GLU A 57 -19.01 -17.42 -5.54
C GLU A 57 -18.23 -18.69 -5.94
N LYS A 58 -18.67 -19.86 -5.47
CA LYS A 58 -17.95 -21.13 -5.69
C LYS A 58 -17.57 -21.41 -7.15
N ASP A 59 -18.39 -20.96 -8.09
CA ASP A 59 -18.26 -21.24 -9.53
C ASP A 59 -17.76 -20.04 -10.37
N GLY A 60 -17.33 -18.94 -9.75
CA GLY A 60 -16.77 -17.79 -10.46
C GLY A 60 -17.32 -16.43 -10.01
N LEU A 61 -17.33 -15.46 -10.93
CA LEU A 61 -17.69 -14.06 -10.66
C LEU A 61 -19.19 -13.92 -10.28
N ASP A 62 -19.48 -13.36 -9.11
CA ASP A 62 -20.85 -12.97 -8.74
C ASP A 62 -21.23 -11.64 -9.40
N ARG A 63 -21.91 -11.75 -10.54
CA ARG A 63 -22.38 -10.60 -11.31
C ARG A 63 -23.39 -9.73 -10.58
N SER A 64 -24.08 -10.28 -9.57
CA SER A 64 -25.07 -9.52 -8.78
C SER A 64 -24.43 -8.45 -7.89
N LYS A 65 -23.10 -8.50 -7.68
CA LYS A 65 -22.35 -7.56 -6.84
C LYS A 65 -21.58 -6.51 -7.63
N LEU A 66 -21.51 -6.65 -8.95
CA LEU A 66 -20.72 -5.77 -9.83
C LEU A 66 -21.23 -4.32 -9.86
N TRP A 67 -22.49 -4.07 -9.50
CA TRP A 67 -23.03 -2.71 -9.38
C TRP A 67 -22.21 -1.85 -8.40
N TYR A 68 -21.68 -2.44 -7.33
CA TYR A 68 -20.90 -1.69 -6.34
C TYR A 68 -19.50 -1.38 -6.85
N VAL A 69 -18.87 -2.31 -7.58
CA VAL A 69 -17.62 -2.04 -8.29
C VAL A 69 -17.84 -0.92 -9.32
N GLU A 70 -18.97 -0.97 -10.03
CA GLU A 70 -19.36 0.06 -11.00
C GLU A 70 -19.57 1.43 -10.34
N GLU A 71 -20.22 1.45 -9.18
CA GLU A 71 -20.40 2.67 -8.38
C GLU A 71 -19.03 3.27 -7.99
N VAL A 72 -18.17 2.49 -7.33
CA VAL A 72 -16.91 2.98 -6.77
C VAL A 72 -15.91 3.39 -7.85
N VAL A 73 -15.70 2.55 -8.88
CA VAL A 73 -14.80 2.89 -10.00
C VAL A 73 -15.40 4.05 -10.81
N GLY A 74 -16.72 4.07 -10.96
CA GLY A 74 -17.46 5.15 -11.62
C GLY A 74 -17.27 6.51 -10.93
N MET A 75 -17.22 6.58 -9.59
CA MET A 75 -16.94 7.82 -8.86
C MET A 75 -15.54 8.36 -9.22
N ALA A 76 -14.51 7.51 -9.18
CA ALA A 76 -13.14 7.90 -9.53
C ALA A 76 -13.04 8.43 -10.96
N VAL A 77 -13.57 7.67 -11.91
CA VAL A 77 -13.55 8.02 -13.33
C VAL A 77 -14.40 9.27 -13.63
N GLY A 78 -15.56 9.41 -12.98
CA GLY A 78 -16.45 10.57 -13.13
C GLY A 78 -15.80 11.88 -12.66
N GLU A 79 -15.03 11.82 -11.58
CA GLU A 79 -14.21 12.94 -11.09
C GLU A 79 -12.91 13.12 -11.88
N ARG A 80 -12.70 12.34 -12.96
CA ARG A 80 -11.50 12.35 -13.81
C ARG A 80 -10.20 12.06 -13.05
N LEU A 81 -10.29 11.23 -12.01
CA LEU A 81 -9.12 10.71 -11.30
C LEU A 81 -8.88 9.27 -11.78
N PRO A 82 -7.71 8.96 -12.37
CA PRO A 82 -7.35 7.59 -12.72
C PRO A 82 -7.52 6.62 -11.53
N CYS A 83 -8.08 5.44 -11.81
CA CYS A 83 -8.35 4.44 -10.78
C CYS A 83 -7.47 3.20 -10.99
N LEU A 84 -6.65 2.88 -9.98
CA LEU A 84 -5.97 1.60 -9.88
C LEU A 84 -6.89 0.62 -9.14
N VAL A 85 -7.53 -0.27 -9.89
CA VAL A 85 -8.38 -1.32 -9.33
C VAL A 85 -7.50 -2.47 -8.86
N CYS A 86 -7.55 -2.80 -7.58
CA CYS A 86 -6.69 -3.82 -6.96
C CYS A 86 -7.52 -4.97 -6.43
N ILE A 87 -7.22 -6.21 -6.82
CA ILE A 87 -7.72 -7.37 -6.08
C ILE A 87 -6.94 -7.47 -4.77
N HIS A 88 -7.67 -7.39 -3.66
CA HIS A 88 -7.13 -7.35 -2.31
C HIS A 88 -7.63 -8.56 -1.49
N PRO A 89 -7.10 -9.77 -1.74
CA PRO A 89 -7.58 -10.99 -1.10
C PRO A 89 -7.19 -11.06 0.37
N GLU A 90 -8.12 -11.57 1.18
CA GLU A 90 -7.86 -11.89 2.58
C GLU A 90 -7.05 -13.19 2.72
N GLU A 91 -6.47 -13.40 3.90
CA GLU A 91 -5.70 -14.61 4.18
C GLU A 91 -6.45 -15.92 3.88
N PRO A 92 -7.73 -16.10 4.30
CA PRO A 92 -8.48 -17.32 3.97
C PRO A 92 -8.60 -17.55 2.46
N PHE A 93 -8.82 -16.48 1.68
CA PHE A 93 -8.87 -16.58 0.22
C PHE A 93 -7.55 -17.10 -0.33
N LYS A 94 -6.42 -16.50 0.07
CA LYS A 94 -5.09 -16.90 -0.42
C LYS A 94 -4.79 -18.37 -0.09
N ARG A 95 -5.03 -18.80 1.15
CA ARG A 95 -4.78 -20.18 1.61
C ARG A 95 -5.64 -21.23 0.93
N ASP A 96 -6.81 -20.87 0.46
CA ASP A 96 -7.69 -21.78 -0.28
C ASP A 96 -7.36 -21.76 -1.77
N TYR A 97 -7.39 -20.57 -2.36
CA TYR A 97 -7.37 -20.40 -3.80
C TYR A 97 -5.99 -20.45 -4.45
N LEU A 98 -4.91 -20.19 -3.71
CA LEU A 98 -3.54 -20.26 -4.21
C LEU A 98 -2.82 -21.57 -3.88
N ALA A 99 -3.45 -22.44 -3.08
CA ALA A 99 -2.81 -23.64 -2.51
C ALA A 99 -2.84 -24.89 -3.42
N SER A 100 -3.61 -24.87 -4.52
CA SER A 100 -3.58 -25.96 -5.51
C SER A 100 -3.81 -25.43 -6.93
N PRO A 101 -3.34 -26.15 -7.97
CA PRO A 101 -3.57 -25.76 -9.36
C PRO A 101 -5.06 -25.75 -9.74
N GLU A 102 -5.88 -26.66 -9.19
CA GLU A 102 -7.33 -26.69 -9.45
C GLU A 102 -8.02 -25.44 -8.90
N ARG A 103 -7.69 -25.05 -7.65
CA ARG A 103 -8.26 -23.85 -7.03
C ARG A 103 -7.75 -22.59 -7.71
N PHE A 104 -6.48 -22.56 -8.10
CA PHE A 104 -5.92 -21.45 -8.86
C PHE A 104 -6.57 -21.31 -10.25
N GLY A 105 -6.95 -22.42 -10.90
CA GLY A 105 -7.74 -22.40 -12.13
C GLY A 105 -9.06 -21.65 -12.00
N VAL A 106 -9.76 -21.79 -10.86
CA VAL A 106 -10.98 -21.01 -10.55
C VAL A 106 -10.67 -19.53 -10.45
N VAL A 107 -9.54 -19.17 -9.83
CA VAL A 107 -9.07 -17.79 -9.77
C VAL A 107 -8.83 -17.23 -11.17
N LEU A 108 -8.11 -17.95 -12.03
CA LEU A 108 -7.85 -17.50 -13.40
C LEU A 108 -9.14 -17.21 -14.18
N GLU A 109 -10.17 -18.04 -14.04
CA GLU A 109 -11.46 -17.76 -14.68
C GLU A 109 -12.14 -16.51 -14.10
N PHE A 110 -12.13 -16.35 -12.77
CA PHE A 110 -12.61 -15.12 -12.12
C PHE A 110 -11.88 -13.87 -12.66
N TYR A 111 -10.55 -13.91 -12.79
CA TYR A 111 -9.79 -12.79 -13.34
C TYR A 111 -10.14 -12.51 -14.80
N ARG A 112 -10.33 -13.55 -15.63
CA ARG A 112 -10.73 -13.38 -17.04
C ARG A 112 -12.07 -12.67 -17.13
N GLU A 113 -13.08 -13.12 -16.38
CA GLU A 113 -14.41 -12.52 -16.39
C GLU A 113 -14.41 -11.10 -15.82
N PHE A 114 -13.79 -10.91 -14.65
CA PHE A 114 -13.81 -9.63 -13.96
C PHE A 114 -12.99 -8.57 -14.69
N ALA A 115 -11.76 -8.90 -15.10
CA ALA A 115 -10.93 -7.96 -15.85
C ALA A 115 -11.55 -7.63 -17.22
N GLY A 116 -12.15 -8.61 -17.90
CA GLY A 116 -12.90 -8.38 -19.14
C GLY A 116 -14.12 -7.46 -18.93
N TRP A 117 -14.85 -7.64 -17.84
CA TRP A 117 -15.98 -6.78 -17.47
C TRP A 117 -15.55 -5.33 -17.19
N LEU A 118 -14.43 -5.13 -16.49
CA LEU A 118 -13.82 -3.80 -16.27
C LEU A 118 -13.39 -3.16 -17.59
N ALA A 119 -12.67 -3.90 -18.44
CA ALA A 119 -12.14 -3.42 -19.72
C ALA A 119 -13.24 -3.02 -20.71
N GLY A 120 -14.42 -3.66 -20.64
CA GLY A 120 -15.58 -3.29 -21.43
C GLY A 120 -16.27 -1.99 -20.99
N ARG A 121 -15.92 -1.44 -19.83
CA ARG A 121 -16.53 -0.22 -19.25
C ARG A 121 -15.59 0.98 -19.24
N TRP A 122 -14.31 0.76 -18.96
CA TRP A 122 -13.34 1.84 -18.84
C TRP A 122 -12.08 1.55 -19.67
N ASN A 123 -11.58 2.57 -20.35
CA ASN A 123 -10.41 2.45 -21.21
C ASN A 123 -9.09 2.56 -20.41
N GLN A 124 -7.96 2.35 -21.11
CA GLN A 124 -6.61 2.33 -20.54
C GLN A 124 -6.11 3.66 -19.94
N HIS A 125 -6.83 4.77 -20.14
CA HIS A 125 -6.54 6.07 -19.53
C HIS A 125 -7.43 6.35 -18.30
N GLN A 126 -8.46 5.54 -18.08
CA GLN A 126 -9.38 5.68 -16.95
C GLN A 126 -9.03 4.71 -15.82
N ILE A 127 -8.66 3.47 -16.14
CA ILE A 127 -8.29 2.47 -15.14
C ILE A 127 -6.96 1.78 -15.44
N ALA A 128 -6.25 1.42 -14.37
CA ALA A 128 -5.21 0.40 -14.33
C ALA A 128 -5.67 -0.75 -13.43
N PHE A 129 -5.01 -1.91 -13.53
CA PHE A 129 -5.40 -3.10 -12.78
C PHE A 129 -4.21 -3.73 -12.05
N GLN A 130 -4.25 -3.75 -10.72
CA GLN A 130 -3.32 -4.51 -9.89
C GLN A 130 -3.86 -5.93 -9.74
N THR A 131 -3.10 -6.90 -10.26
CA THR A 131 -3.52 -8.30 -10.27
C THR A 131 -3.79 -8.78 -8.86
N MET A 132 -2.85 -8.65 -7.93
CA MET A 132 -3.08 -9.02 -6.54
C MET A 132 -2.15 -8.22 -5.62
N THR A 133 -2.59 -7.93 -4.40
CA THR A 133 -1.71 -7.46 -3.33
C THR A 133 -1.20 -8.60 -2.44
N GLU A 134 0.06 -8.51 -2.02
CA GLU A 134 0.68 -9.38 -1.02
C GLU A 134 0.47 -10.90 -1.20
N PRO A 135 0.84 -11.49 -2.34
CA PRO A 135 0.67 -12.93 -2.56
C PRO A 135 1.47 -13.78 -1.56
N PHE A 136 0.88 -14.90 -1.14
CA PHE A 136 1.49 -15.98 -0.36
C PHE A 136 0.61 -17.24 -0.43
N ALA A 137 1.08 -18.35 0.15
CA ALA A 137 0.42 -19.68 0.10
C ALA A 137 0.32 -20.25 -1.32
N ASN A 138 1.28 -19.87 -2.17
CA ASN A 138 1.42 -20.32 -3.56
C ASN A 138 1.73 -21.82 -3.63
N TYR A 139 1.01 -22.56 -4.47
CA TYR A 139 1.21 -24.01 -4.65
C TYR A 139 2.50 -24.38 -5.39
N THR A 140 3.07 -23.42 -6.13
CA THR A 140 4.35 -23.54 -6.86
C THR A 140 5.10 -22.20 -6.79
N ASP A 141 6.22 -22.09 -7.49
CA ASP A 141 6.97 -20.84 -7.63
C ASP A 141 6.05 -19.71 -8.13
N TRP A 142 6.12 -18.55 -7.46
CA TRP A 142 5.30 -17.40 -7.82
C TRP A 142 5.54 -16.93 -9.25
N ASN A 143 6.74 -17.11 -9.81
CA ASN A 143 7.04 -16.80 -11.21
C ASN A 143 6.21 -17.60 -12.20
N GLU A 144 5.83 -18.84 -11.87
CA GLU A 144 4.94 -19.64 -12.70
C GLU A 144 3.51 -19.11 -12.59
N MET A 145 3.01 -19.00 -11.36
CA MET A 145 1.63 -18.58 -11.09
C MET A 145 1.33 -17.17 -11.60
N TYR A 146 2.21 -16.19 -11.33
CA TYR A 146 1.96 -14.82 -11.77
C TYR A 146 2.00 -14.72 -13.30
N ARG A 147 2.84 -15.50 -14.00
CA ARG A 147 2.87 -15.48 -15.48
C ARG A 147 1.56 -16.01 -16.06
N GLU A 148 0.94 -17.01 -15.45
CA GLU A 148 -0.41 -17.47 -15.82
C GLU A 148 -1.47 -16.41 -15.55
N LEU A 149 -1.42 -15.77 -14.38
CA LEU A 149 -2.31 -14.67 -14.01
C LEU A 149 -2.18 -13.48 -14.99
N TRP A 150 -0.94 -13.06 -15.28
CA TRP A 150 -0.63 -11.99 -16.22
C TRP A 150 -1.14 -12.32 -17.62
N ARG A 151 -0.88 -13.52 -18.17
CA ARG A 151 -1.38 -13.91 -19.50
C ARG A 151 -2.91 -13.86 -19.55
N THR A 152 -3.57 -14.37 -18.50
CA THR A 152 -5.02 -14.38 -18.38
C THR A 152 -5.59 -12.96 -18.42
N VAL A 153 -5.08 -12.06 -17.57
CA VAL A 153 -5.56 -10.66 -17.52
C VAL A 153 -5.21 -9.92 -18.81
N ARG A 154 -3.98 -10.06 -19.32
CA ARG A 154 -3.54 -9.38 -20.54
C ARG A 154 -4.36 -9.79 -21.77
N SER A 155 -4.90 -11.02 -21.81
CA SER A 155 -5.78 -11.48 -22.90
C SER A 155 -7.08 -10.69 -23.03
N VAL A 156 -7.58 -10.12 -21.93
CA VAL A 156 -8.83 -9.33 -21.86
C VAL A 156 -8.59 -7.84 -21.62
N MET A 157 -7.39 -7.46 -21.18
CA MET A 157 -6.91 -6.09 -20.99
C MET A 157 -5.65 -5.82 -21.85
N PRO A 158 -5.75 -5.83 -23.19
CA PRO A 158 -4.57 -5.75 -24.07
C PRO A 158 -3.82 -4.41 -23.98
N HIS A 159 -4.49 -3.33 -23.55
CA HIS A 159 -3.93 -1.97 -23.56
C HIS A 159 -3.88 -1.29 -22.19
N HIS A 160 -4.54 -1.85 -21.17
CA HIS A 160 -4.55 -1.28 -19.82
C HIS A 160 -3.22 -1.47 -19.12
N THR A 161 -2.81 -0.50 -18.32
CA THR A 161 -1.66 -0.66 -17.44
C THR A 161 -1.98 -1.70 -16.37
N LEU A 162 -1.06 -2.66 -16.19
CA LEU A 162 -1.16 -3.67 -15.14
C LEU A 162 -0.14 -3.39 -14.03
N VAL A 163 -0.42 -3.85 -12.82
CA VAL A 163 0.51 -3.86 -11.69
C VAL A 163 0.58 -5.30 -11.15
N GLN A 164 1.78 -5.85 -11.07
CA GLN A 164 2.02 -7.22 -10.59
C GLN A 164 2.89 -7.21 -9.33
N SER A 165 2.36 -7.68 -8.21
CA SER A 165 3.13 -7.81 -6.98
C SER A 165 4.10 -8.99 -7.01
N GLY A 166 5.24 -8.84 -6.33
CA GLY A 166 6.15 -9.94 -6.01
C GLY A 166 5.66 -10.81 -4.87
N ASP A 167 6.33 -11.95 -4.69
CA ASP A 167 6.02 -12.94 -3.65
C ASP A 167 6.34 -12.42 -2.23
N LYS A 168 6.31 -13.32 -1.23
CA LYS A 168 6.70 -13.04 0.16
C LYS A 168 5.90 -11.88 0.71
N VAL A 169 4.58 -11.99 0.62
CA VAL A 169 3.62 -10.99 1.12
C VAL A 169 3.88 -9.62 0.49
N GLY A 170 4.26 -9.59 -0.80
CA GLY A 170 4.48 -8.34 -1.52
C GLY A 170 5.76 -7.60 -1.14
N SER A 171 6.67 -8.21 -0.37
CA SER A 171 7.91 -7.54 0.05
C SER A 171 8.79 -7.08 -1.12
N LEU A 172 9.64 -6.09 -0.86
CA LEU A 172 10.67 -5.66 -1.83
C LEU A 172 11.54 -6.82 -2.30
N ALA A 173 11.92 -7.73 -1.39
CA ALA A 173 12.71 -8.91 -1.74
C ALA A 173 11.96 -9.87 -2.67
N GLY A 174 10.64 -10.02 -2.49
CA GLY A 174 9.79 -10.80 -3.40
C GLY A 174 9.68 -10.16 -4.78
N MET A 175 9.59 -8.82 -4.86
CA MET A 175 9.57 -8.09 -6.12
C MET A 175 10.90 -8.24 -6.90
N LEU A 176 12.03 -8.10 -6.21
CA LEU A 176 13.36 -8.27 -6.81
C LEU A 176 13.64 -9.71 -7.29
N ALA A 177 12.86 -10.69 -6.80
CA ALA A 177 12.93 -12.08 -7.24
C ALA A 177 12.01 -12.42 -8.43
N ILE A 178 11.22 -11.46 -8.92
CA ILE A 178 10.44 -11.64 -10.15
C ILE A 178 11.39 -11.75 -11.34
N ASP A 179 11.13 -12.74 -12.19
CA ASP A 179 11.63 -12.87 -13.55
C ASP A 179 10.65 -12.17 -14.52
N PRO A 180 10.95 -10.96 -15.02
CA PRO A 180 10.01 -10.13 -15.80
C PRO A 180 9.44 -10.83 -17.04
N VAL A 181 8.19 -10.51 -17.39
CA VAL A 181 7.56 -10.83 -18.69
C VAL A 181 7.95 -9.79 -19.74
N GLU A 182 7.80 -10.09 -21.03
CA GLU A 182 7.97 -9.11 -22.11
C GLU A 182 6.73 -8.21 -22.27
N ASP A 183 6.49 -7.36 -21.27
CA ASP A 183 5.38 -6.41 -21.23
C ASP A 183 5.87 -5.02 -20.80
N CYS A 184 5.73 -4.04 -21.69
CA CYS A 184 6.13 -2.66 -21.44
C CYS A 184 5.07 -1.83 -20.69
N ASN A 185 3.85 -2.34 -20.57
CA ASN A 185 2.71 -1.69 -19.93
C ASN A 185 2.34 -2.37 -18.60
N LEU A 186 3.38 -2.68 -17.82
CA LEU A 186 3.32 -3.41 -16.56
C LEU A 186 4.27 -2.76 -15.54
N TYR A 187 3.76 -2.49 -14.35
CA TYR A 187 4.56 -2.17 -13.16
C TYR A 187 4.81 -3.44 -12.35
N TYR A 188 6.00 -3.53 -11.77
CA TYR A 188 6.33 -4.50 -10.74
C TYR A 188 6.14 -3.86 -9.36
N GLY A 189 5.30 -4.48 -8.54
CA GLY A 189 4.79 -3.91 -7.31
C GLY A 189 5.42 -4.53 -6.05
N TYR A 190 5.62 -3.71 -5.02
CA TYR A 190 5.95 -4.15 -3.67
C TYR A 190 5.23 -3.30 -2.61
N THR A 191 5.02 -3.83 -1.40
CA THR A 191 4.60 -3.07 -0.23
C THR A 191 5.81 -2.78 0.67
N SER A 192 5.77 -1.67 1.40
CA SER A 192 6.85 -1.29 2.31
C SER A 192 6.33 -0.73 3.62
N TYR A 193 6.19 -1.63 4.59
CA TYR A 193 6.02 -1.31 6.00
C TYR A 193 7.28 -1.60 6.82
N ASP A 194 8.41 -1.95 6.19
CA ASP A 194 9.66 -2.11 6.93
C ASP A 194 10.16 -0.76 7.48
N PRO A 195 10.78 -0.73 8.67
CA PRO A 195 10.78 -1.82 9.65
C PRO A 195 9.42 -1.86 10.35
N PHE A 196 8.78 -3.03 10.36
CA PHE A 196 7.47 -3.22 11.00
C PHE A 196 7.46 -2.81 12.47
N ALA A 197 8.60 -2.97 13.16
CA ALA A 197 8.82 -2.52 14.53
C ALA A 197 8.54 -1.02 14.72
N PHE A 198 8.73 -0.19 13.69
CA PHE A 198 8.43 1.25 13.73
C PHE A 198 7.08 1.59 13.10
N THR A 199 6.80 1.07 11.90
CA THR A 199 5.63 1.48 11.11
C THR A 199 4.32 0.94 11.68
N LEU A 200 4.37 -0.17 12.43
CA LEU A 200 3.21 -0.83 13.04
C LEU A 200 3.33 -0.91 14.57
N GLN A 201 4.05 0.03 15.18
CA GLN A 201 4.27 0.11 16.62
C GLN A 201 2.99 -0.12 17.44
N SER A 202 3.08 -1.02 18.39
CA SER A 202 1.97 -1.46 19.25
C SER A 202 0.97 -2.40 18.59
N TRP A 203 1.20 -2.80 17.33
CA TRP A 203 0.55 -3.93 16.66
C TRP A 203 1.56 -5.02 16.23
N ASN A 204 2.77 -4.95 16.80
CA ASN A 204 3.94 -5.75 16.44
C ASN A 204 3.68 -7.25 16.56
N ALA A 205 2.91 -7.70 17.56
CA ALA A 205 2.63 -9.11 17.77
C ALA A 205 1.95 -9.77 16.57
N PHE A 206 1.08 -9.04 15.89
CA PHE A 206 0.35 -9.56 14.72
C PHE A 206 1.27 -9.72 13.50
N PHE A 207 2.15 -8.74 13.25
CA PHE A 207 2.97 -8.70 12.02
C PHE A 207 4.40 -9.21 12.18
N CYS A 208 4.96 -9.13 13.38
CA CYS A 208 6.33 -9.54 13.70
C CYS A 208 6.39 -10.86 14.47
N GLY A 209 5.25 -11.44 14.88
CA GLY A 209 5.20 -12.65 15.70
C GLY A 209 5.82 -12.47 17.09
N THR A 210 5.93 -11.24 17.57
CA THR A 210 6.44 -10.93 18.92
C THR A 210 5.40 -11.32 19.98
N PRO A 211 5.83 -11.62 21.22
CA PRO A 211 4.89 -11.76 22.33
C PRO A 211 3.98 -10.54 22.45
N ALA A 212 2.72 -10.77 22.84
CA ALA A 212 1.70 -9.72 22.92
C ALA A 212 2.07 -8.62 23.91
N GLU A 213 2.82 -8.98 24.96
CA GLU A 213 3.35 -8.10 25.99
C GLU A 213 4.31 -7.05 25.41
N LEU A 214 4.97 -7.35 24.29
CA LEU A 214 5.86 -6.42 23.60
C LEU A 214 5.10 -5.40 22.72
N ASN A 215 3.78 -5.52 22.53
CA ASN A 215 2.99 -4.44 21.93
C ASN A 215 2.98 -3.17 22.79
N ALA A 216 3.27 -3.29 24.09
CA ALA A 216 3.39 -2.14 24.97
C ALA A 216 4.68 -1.34 24.73
N ILE A 217 5.64 -1.88 23.96
CA ILE A 217 6.74 -1.09 23.43
C ILE A 217 6.16 -0.06 22.45
N GLY A 218 6.54 1.19 22.63
CA GLY A 218 6.35 2.19 21.59
C GLY A 218 7.37 3.29 21.75
N ARG A 219 7.19 4.40 21.02
CA ARG A 219 8.24 5.42 20.87
C ARG A 219 9.58 4.80 20.45
N LEU A 220 9.58 3.79 19.60
CA LEU A 220 10.76 3.35 18.85
C LEU A 220 11.15 4.46 17.85
N PRO A 221 12.44 4.82 17.75
CA PRO A 221 12.90 5.98 16.99
C PRO A 221 12.87 5.79 15.51
N TYR A 222 12.50 6.87 14.82
CA TYR A 222 13.00 7.10 13.48
C TYR A 222 13.45 8.56 13.33
N PRO A 223 14.71 8.85 12.94
CA PRO A 223 15.80 7.90 12.67
C PRO A 223 16.26 7.12 13.91
N ALA A 224 16.65 5.85 13.75
CA ALA A 224 17.13 4.98 14.81
C ALA A 224 18.67 4.94 14.87
N SER A 225 19.22 4.83 16.08
CA SER A 225 20.62 4.43 16.34
C SER A 225 20.72 3.83 17.75
N PRO A 226 21.81 3.12 18.09
CA PRO A 226 22.01 2.61 19.45
C PRO A 226 21.93 3.71 20.52
N ASP A 227 22.56 4.87 20.26
CA ASP A 227 22.59 5.98 21.21
C ASP A 227 21.18 6.57 21.44
N ILE A 228 20.43 6.83 20.36
CA ILE A 228 19.04 7.35 20.47
C ILE A 228 18.16 6.35 21.23
N VAL A 229 18.33 5.05 20.98
CA VAL A 229 17.57 4.02 21.66
C VAL A 229 17.91 3.97 23.15
N GLU A 230 19.19 4.01 23.52
CA GLU A 230 19.60 3.96 24.92
C GLU A 230 19.13 5.21 25.68
N ASP A 231 19.23 6.39 25.09
CA ASP A 231 18.83 7.67 25.70
C ASP A 231 17.35 7.71 26.10
N ARG A 232 16.47 6.98 25.40
CA ARG A 232 15.02 6.98 25.64
C ARG A 232 14.45 5.61 26.00
N LEU A 233 15.32 4.65 26.34
CA LEU A 233 14.94 3.26 26.57
C LEU A 233 13.84 3.13 27.62
N GLU A 234 13.98 3.86 28.72
CA GLU A 234 12.99 3.86 29.82
C GLU A 234 11.61 4.33 29.36
N GLU A 235 11.53 5.31 28.46
CA GLU A 235 10.25 5.78 27.91
C GLU A 235 9.61 4.71 27.00
N MET A 236 10.44 3.99 26.23
CA MET A 236 9.96 2.96 25.30
C MET A 236 9.32 1.77 26.01
N ILE A 237 9.89 1.39 27.15
CA ILE A 237 9.46 0.20 27.91
C ILE A 237 8.58 0.54 29.11
N LEU A 238 8.21 1.80 29.30
CA LEU A 238 7.47 2.28 30.48
C LEU A 238 6.17 1.51 30.68
N SER A 239 5.41 1.31 29.59
CA SER A 239 4.12 0.62 29.56
C SER A 239 4.25 -0.90 29.54
N VAL A 240 5.47 -1.44 29.39
CA VAL A 240 5.71 -2.89 29.37
C VAL A 240 5.61 -3.44 30.79
N PRO A 241 4.88 -4.56 31.01
CA PRO A 241 4.81 -5.21 32.32
C PRO A 241 6.21 -5.51 32.87
N SER A 242 6.41 -5.34 34.18
CA SER A 242 7.74 -5.42 34.81
C SER A 242 8.49 -6.73 34.54
N GLY A 243 7.77 -7.85 34.41
CA GLY A 243 8.34 -9.17 34.08
C GLY A 243 8.90 -9.30 32.66
N HIS A 244 8.58 -8.36 31.76
CA HIS A 244 9.01 -8.37 30.35
C HIS A 244 9.91 -7.18 29.99
N ARG A 245 10.28 -6.33 30.95
CA ARG A 245 11.08 -5.12 30.66
C ARG A 245 12.47 -5.41 30.11
N GLU A 246 13.12 -6.48 30.57
CA GLU A 246 14.43 -6.89 30.05
C GLU A 246 14.32 -7.36 28.59
N GLU A 247 13.31 -8.18 28.28
CA GLU A 247 13.00 -8.62 26.91
C GLU A 247 12.68 -7.43 25.99
N ALA A 248 11.85 -6.51 26.46
CA ALA A 248 11.52 -5.29 25.72
C ALA A 248 12.76 -4.39 25.50
N ALA A 249 13.65 -4.30 26.48
CA ALA A 249 14.88 -3.55 26.34
C ALA A 249 15.83 -4.18 25.31
N LEU A 250 15.94 -5.51 25.30
CA LEU A 250 16.69 -6.25 24.28
C LEU A 250 16.10 -6.04 22.87
N TYR A 251 14.77 -6.07 22.76
CA TYR A 251 14.06 -5.79 21.51
C TYR A 251 14.35 -4.37 21.00
N ALA A 252 14.24 -3.35 21.86
CA ALA A 252 14.50 -1.96 21.49
C ALA A 252 15.97 -1.73 21.10
N ARG A 253 16.93 -2.30 21.84
CA ARG A 253 18.37 -2.24 21.50
C ARG A 253 18.66 -2.93 20.17
N GLY A 254 18.11 -4.13 19.96
CA GLY A 254 18.22 -4.82 18.67
C GLY A 254 17.69 -3.98 17.51
N TYR A 255 16.56 -3.28 17.71
CA TYR A 255 16.05 -2.30 16.74
C TYR A 255 17.04 -1.15 16.48
N GLY A 256 17.61 -0.53 17.52
CA GLY A 256 18.59 0.55 17.40
C GLY A 256 19.87 0.14 16.67
N GLU A 257 20.29 -1.11 16.82
CA GLU A 257 21.44 -1.70 16.13
C GLU A 257 21.15 -2.07 14.66
N GLY A 258 19.89 -2.01 14.23
CA GLY A 258 19.46 -2.49 12.92
C GLY A 258 19.29 -4.01 12.85
N ASN A 259 19.35 -4.71 13.99
CA ASN A 259 19.25 -6.16 14.10
C ASN A 259 17.78 -6.60 14.19
N PHE A 260 17.10 -6.63 13.05
CA PHE A 260 15.66 -6.97 12.99
C PHE A 260 15.33 -7.86 11.79
N GLN A 261 14.28 -8.68 11.87
CA GLN A 261 13.75 -9.49 10.73
C GLN A 261 14.84 -10.12 9.83
N GLN A 262 15.58 -11.10 10.38
CA GLN A 262 16.54 -11.96 9.68
C GLN A 262 17.85 -11.30 9.20
N GLY A 263 18.28 -10.18 9.80
CA GLY A 263 19.64 -9.68 9.58
C GLY A 263 19.96 -8.36 10.27
N ASN A 264 21.21 -7.92 10.12
CA ASN A 264 21.61 -6.55 10.40
C ASN A 264 21.33 -5.71 9.15
N HIS A 265 20.39 -4.77 9.27
CA HIS A 265 19.97 -3.87 8.20
C HIS A 265 20.72 -2.54 8.21
N GLY A 266 21.58 -2.30 9.20
CA GLY A 266 22.07 -0.97 9.53
C GLY A 266 20.98 -0.11 10.19
N TRP A 267 21.32 1.14 10.48
CA TRP A 267 20.45 2.05 11.21
C TRP A 267 19.24 2.49 10.38
N PHE A 268 18.05 2.40 10.96
CA PHE A 268 16.81 2.80 10.28
C PHE A 268 16.74 4.32 10.14
N ASN A 269 17.15 4.83 8.97
CA ASN A 269 17.21 6.24 8.62
C ASN A 269 17.05 6.42 7.10
N ARG A 270 17.29 7.62 6.57
CA ARG A 270 17.26 7.87 5.12
C ARG A 270 18.25 7.01 4.33
N GLU A 271 19.47 6.85 4.81
CA GLU A 271 20.50 6.03 4.13
C GLU A 271 20.08 4.55 4.02
N TRP A 272 19.33 4.06 4.99
CA TRP A 272 18.73 2.73 4.91
C TRP A 272 17.68 2.61 3.80
N HIS A 273 16.82 3.61 3.60
CA HIS A 273 15.92 3.63 2.44
C HIS A 273 16.69 3.70 1.12
N GLU A 274 17.72 4.55 1.04
CA GLU A 274 18.59 4.65 -0.13
C GLU A 274 19.25 3.31 -0.48
N THR A 275 19.75 2.60 0.52
CA THR A 275 20.35 1.28 0.35
C THR A 275 19.31 0.26 -0.14
N ARG A 276 18.08 0.30 0.39
CA ARG A 276 16.99 -0.59 -0.05
C ARG A 276 16.60 -0.31 -1.50
N LEU A 277 16.39 0.94 -1.88
CA LEU A 277 15.91 1.28 -3.22
C LEU A 277 17.00 1.19 -4.29
N ARG A 278 18.28 1.34 -3.95
CA ARG A 278 19.39 1.06 -4.88
C ARG A 278 19.34 -0.37 -5.44
N ARG A 279 18.84 -1.33 -4.66
CA ARG A 279 18.66 -2.72 -5.13
C ARG A 279 17.67 -2.82 -6.29
N ILE A 280 16.73 -1.88 -6.41
CA ILE A 280 15.82 -1.79 -7.56
C ILE A 280 16.59 -1.40 -8.81
N GLU A 281 17.54 -0.47 -8.70
CA GLU A 281 18.42 -0.10 -9.81
C GLU A 281 19.34 -1.27 -10.21
N ASP A 282 19.91 -1.98 -9.24
CA ASP A 282 20.71 -3.18 -9.50
C ASP A 282 19.87 -4.24 -10.23
N TRP A 283 18.62 -4.45 -9.80
CA TRP A 283 17.70 -5.36 -10.47
C TRP A 283 17.33 -4.89 -11.88
N ARG A 284 16.99 -3.61 -12.07
CA ARG A 284 16.74 -3.02 -13.38
C ARG A 284 17.93 -3.20 -14.33
N ALA A 285 19.16 -3.06 -13.84
CA ALA A 285 20.39 -3.21 -14.63
C ALA A 285 20.62 -4.64 -15.13
N MET A 286 20.01 -5.65 -14.49
CA MET A 286 20.04 -7.04 -14.99
C MET A 286 19.16 -7.24 -16.24
N HIS A 287 18.31 -6.27 -16.59
CA HIS A 287 17.33 -6.39 -17.66
C HIS A 287 17.56 -5.36 -18.77
N ARG A 288 17.26 -5.73 -20.02
CA ARG A 288 17.54 -4.88 -21.19
C ARG A 288 16.53 -3.76 -21.42
N ARG A 289 15.43 -3.75 -20.67
CA ARG A 289 14.32 -2.80 -20.80
C ARG A 289 14.09 -2.09 -19.48
N LYS A 290 13.49 -0.89 -19.54
CA LYS A 290 13.01 -0.22 -18.34
C LYS A 290 11.91 -1.06 -17.68
N LEU A 291 12.04 -1.26 -16.37
CA LEU A 291 11.07 -1.97 -15.53
C LEU A 291 10.43 -0.95 -14.58
N PRO A 292 9.21 -0.44 -14.90
CA PRO A 292 8.47 0.42 -14.00
C PRO A 292 8.21 -0.28 -12.67
N VAL A 293 8.41 0.43 -11.57
CA VAL A 293 8.21 -0.11 -10.22
C VAL A 293 7.22 0.77 -9.48
N LEU A 294 6.31 0.14 -8.75
CA LEU A 294 5.32 0.80 -7.90
C LEU A 294 5.47 0.29 -6.47
N CYS A 295 5.62 1.18 -5.50
CA CYS A 295 5.35 0.85 -4.12
C CYS A 295 3.83 0.87 -3.92
N ASN A 296 3.21 -0.30 -3.98
CA ASN A 296 1.77 -0.48 -3.98
C ASN A 296 1.11 0.06 -2.71
N GLU A 297 1.82 -0.01 -1.58
CA GLU A 297 1.37 0.41 -0.25
C GLU A 297 2.59 0.72 0.63
N PHE A 298 2.54 1.83 1.35
CA PHE A 298 3.48 2.17 2.40
C PHE A 298 2.83 3.14 3.38
N GLY A 299 3.36 3.22 4.59
CA GLY A 299 3.01 4.27 5.55
C GLY A 299 3.46 3.92 6.96
N VAL A 300 2.97 4.68 7.93
CA VAL A 300 3.21 4.50 9.36
C VAL A 300 1.89 4.67 10.11
N MET A 301 1.57 3.70 10.98
CA MET A 301 0.43 3.77 11.90
C MET A 301 0.60 4.93 12.88
N ASP A 302 -0.48 5.69 13.10
CA ASP A 302 -0.45 6.84 13.99
C ASP A 302 -0.45 6.45 15.49
N HIS A 303 -0.10 7.41 16.35
CA HIS A 303 0.00 7.19 17.79
C HIS A 303 -1.36 6.90 18.47
N VAL A 304 -2.47 7.47 17.98
CA VAL A 304 -3.82 7.21 18.49
C VAL A 304 -4.21 5.76 18.22
N ARG A 305 -3.81 5.23 17.07
CA ARG A 305 -3.98 3.81 16.73
C ARG A 305 -3.10 2.90 17.55
N GLY A 306 -1.83 3.25 17.75
CA GLY A 306 -0.95 2.53 18.66
C GLY A 306 -1.57 2.37 20.06
N GLN A 307 -2.15 3.44 20.60
CA GLN A 307 -2.87 3.44 21.89
C GLN A 307 -4.05 2.48 21.91
N LYS A 308 -4.82 2.40 20.81
CA LYS A 308 -5.92 1.44 20.69
C LYS A 308 -5.45 -0.02 20.71
N TYR A 309 -4.24 -0.30 20.23
CA TYR A 309 -3.64 -1.63 20.21
C TYR A 309 -2.77 -1.94 21.45
N GLY A 310 -2.73 -1.03 22.44
CA GLY A 310 -2.20 -1.33 23.78
C GLY A 310 -0.80 -0.78 24.06
N GLY A 311 -0.22 0.04 23.19
CA GLY A 311 1.06 0.71 23.44
C GLY A 311 1.02 2.20 23.13
N PRO A 312 2.10 2.96 23.39
CA PRO A 312 2.08 4.41 23.23
C PRO A 312 2.10 4.88 21.76
N GLY A 313 2.34 3.97 20.80
CA GLY A 313 2.47 4.29 19.38
C GLY A 313 3.77 5.03 19.03
N CYS A 314 3.85 5.53 17.80
CA CYS A 314 5.01 6.30 17.32
C CYS A 314 5.00 7.75 17.84
N VAL A 315 6.16 8.41 17.81
CA VAL A 315 6.22 9.87 18.00
C VAL A 315 5.70 10.54 16.71
N PRO A 316 4.75 11.49 16.77
CA PRO A 316 4.14 12.10 15.57
C PRO A 316 5.16 12.68 14.58
N GLU A 317 6.15 13.42 15.07
CA GLU A 317 7.18 14.06 14.24
C GLU A 317 8.07 13.02 13.53
N GLU A 318 8.37 11.91 14.18
CA GLU A 318 9.16 10.80 13.63
C GLU A 318 8.38 10.05 12.54
N ARG A 319 7.05 9.92 12.71
CA ARG A 319 6.15 9.41 11.64
C ARG A 319 6.21 10.31 10.41
N ILE A 320 6.13 11.63 10.58
CA ILE A 320 6.23 12.60 9.47
C ILE A 320 7.61 12.51 8.79
N GLN A 321 8.68 12.39 9.57
CA GLN A 321 10.04 12.26 9.06
C GLN A 321 10.22 10.97 8.24
N PHE A 322 9.76 9.82 8.75
CA PHE A 322 9.80 8.54 8.02
C PHE A 322 9.09 8.63 6.68
N ILE A 323 7.86 9.14 6.67
CA ILE A 323 7.03 9.22 5.46
C ILE A 323 7.70 10.12 4.42
N ARG A 324 8.33 11.22 4.86
CA ARG A 324 9.10 12.10 3.98
C ARG A 324 10.32 11.39 3.40
N ASP A 325 11.12 10.74 4.23
CA ASP A 325 12.35 10.08 3.82
C ASP A 325 12.07 8.96 2.83
N ILE A 326 11.13 8.06 3.11
CA ILE A 326 10.79 6.97 2.17
C ILE A 326 10.19 7.51 0.87
N ARG A 327 9.29 8.52 0.92
CA ARG A 327 8.67 9.10 -0.28
C ARG A 327 9.69 9.77 -1.19
N GLU A 328 10.57 10.61 -0.63
CA GLU A 328 11.62 11.27 -1.41
C GLU A 328 12.63 10.29 -1.99
N THR A 329 12.98 9.24 -1.23
CA THR A 329 13.84 8.17 -1.74
C THR A 329 13.17 7.43 -2.91
N MET A 330 11.87 7.11 -2.81
CA MET A 330 11.14 6.48 -3.93
C MET A 330 11.11 7.36 -5.18
N GLU A 331 10.84 8.65 -5.02
CA GLU A 331 10.83 9.61 -6.12
C GLU A 331 12.22 9.76 -6.77
N ALA A 332 13.30 9.75 -5.98
CA ALA A 332 14.67 9.83 -6.47
C ALA A 332 15.09 8.59 -7.31
N HIS A 333 14.48 7.43 -7.06
CA HIS A 333 14.71 6.18 -7.79
C HIS A 333 13.64 5.86 -8.85
N ASP A 334 12.84 6.85 -9.27
CA ASP A 334 11.75 6.67 -10.26
C ASP A 334 10.82 5.49 -9.89
N VAL A 335 10.43 5.45 -8.61
CA VAL A 335 9.44 4.53 -8.05
C VAL A 335 8.18 5.33 -7.74
N GLY A 336 7.09 4.99 -8.42
CA GLY A 336 5.77 5.52 -8.06
C GLY A 336 5.28 4.91 -6.75
N TRP A 337 4.28 5.50 -6.13
CA TRP A 337 3.76 5.00 -4.86
C TRP A 337 2.25 5.17 -4.70
N SER A 338 1.62 4.33 -3.88
CA SER A 338 0.29 4.56 -3.34
C SER A 338 0.35 4.53 -1.81
N TYR A 339 -0.04 5.63 -1.17
CA TYR A 339 0.00 5.76 0.29
C TYR A 339 -1.15 5.00 0.93
N TRP A 340 -0.79 4.12 1.87
CA TRP A 340 -1.75 3.53 2.80
C TRP A 340 -1.75 4.42 4.04
N SER A 341 -2.84 5.15 4.36
CA SER A 341 -4.15 5.11 3.69
C SER A 341 -4.97 6.38 3.91
N TYR A 342 -6.10 6.49 3.20
CA TYR A 342 -6.97 7.64 3.23
C TYR A 342 -7.50 7.97 4.64
N ASN A 343 -8.25 7.06 5.28
CA ASN A 343 -8.84 7.34 6.59
C ASN A 343 -9.01 6.13 7.54
N GLU A 344 -8.19 5.08 7.42
CA GLU A 344 -8.08 4.02 8.43
C GLU A 344 -6.87 4.23 9.35
N THR A 345 -6.20 3.17 9.78
CA THR A 345 -5.03 3.08 10.65
C THR A 345 -3.86 4.01 10.28
N PHE A 346 -3.74 4.43 9.03
CA PHE A 346 -2.62 5.25 8.52
C PHE A 346 -3.08 6.61 7.97
N THR A 347 -4.24 7.08 8.44
CA THR A 347 -4.99 8.26 7.98
C THR A 347 -4.19 9.46 7.46
N LEU A 348 -4.76 10.13 6.45
CA LEU A 348 -4.36 11.45 5.96
C LEU A 348 -4.85 12.61 6.86
N PHE A 349 -5.69 12.32 7.84
CA PHE A 349 -6.32 13.29 8.72
C PHE A 349 -5.64 13.33 10.09
N MET A 350 -5.81 14.44 10.82
CA MET A 350 -5.33 14.61 12.19
C MET A 350 -5.84 13.45 13.07
N PRO A 351 -4.97 12.54 13.54
CA PRO A 351 -5.36 11.32 14.22
C PRO A 351 -6.30 11.51 15.42
N GLU A 352 -6.15 12.62 16.14
CA GLU A 352 -6.87 12.93 17.38
C GLU A 352 -8.27 13.50 17.14
N LYS A 353 -8.57 13.94 15.91
CA LYS A 353 -9.83 14.64 15.57
C LYS A 353 -10.70 13.87 14.60
N ARG A 354 -10.10 13.00 13.80
CA ARG A 354 -10.77 12.26 12.74
C ARG A 354 -11.58 11.09 13.29
N GLU A 355 -12.72 10.81 12.66
CA GLU A 355 -13.41 9.54 12.84
C GLU A 355 -12.88 8.52 11.82
N PRO A 356 -12.41 7.34 12.26
CA PRO A 356 -12.05 6.25 11.35
C PRO A 356 -13.14 5.89 10.36
N PHE A 357 -12.79 5.87 9.07
CA PHE A 357 -13.75 5.66 7.97
C PHE A 357 -14.89 6.72 7.91
N GLY A 358 -14.87 7.71 8.81
CA GLY A 358 -15.93 8.69 9.01
C GLY A 358 -15.84 9.89 8.06
N HIS A 359 -16.54 10.96 8.41
CA HIS A 359 -16.75 12.11 7.53
C HIS A 359 -15.48 12.92 7.24
N ASP A 360 -15.32 13.27 5.97
CA ASP A 360 -14.08 13.76 5.37
C ASP A 360 -14.05 15.28 5.32
N GLU A 361 -14.05 15.92 6.49
CA GLU A 361 -13.88 17.36 6.55
C GLU A 361 -12.45 17.75 6.17
N GLU A 362 -12.30 18.58 5.14
CA GLU A 362 -11.00 19.06 4.67
C GLU A 362 -10.19 19.77 5.77
N SER A 363 -10.89 20.41 6.72
CA SER A 363 -10.30 21.06 7.90
C SER A 363 -9.52 20.07 8.79
N LEU A 364 -9.80 18.77 8.67
CA LEU A 364 -9.17 17.71 9.44
C LEU A 364 -7.94 17.11 8.75
N LEU A 365 -7.63 17.46 7.50
CA LEU A 365 -6.43 16.96 6.82
C LEU A 365 -5.16 17.37 7.57
N ASP A 366 -4.26 16.41 7.78
CA ASP A 366 -2.95 16.64 8.39
C ASP A 366 -2.00 17.27 7.35
N ARG A 367 -1.84 18.60 7.44
CA ARG A 367 -1.04 19.37 6.48
C ARG A 367 0.44 19.01 6.51
N GLU A 368 0.99 18.62 7.67
CA GLU A 368 2.40 18.21 7.76
C GLU A 368 2.61 16.83 7.13
N LEU A 369 1.64 15.92 7.28
CA LEU A 369 1.64 14.64 6.57
C LEU A 369 1.50 14.82 5.06
N LEU A 370 0.56 15.64 4.60
CA LEU A 370 0.41 15.95 3.17
C LEU A 370 1.72 16.50 2.59
N LYS A 371 2.35 17.45 3.30
CA LYS A 371 3.66 18.00 2.91
C LYS A 371 4.74 16.91 2.88
N ALA A 372 4.78 16.01 3.86
CA ALA A 372 5.71 14.87 3.86
C ALA A 372 5.50 13.91 2.69
N LEU A 373 4.27 13.79 2.18
CA LEU A 373 3.92 13.05 0.96
C LEU A 373 4.17 13.83 -0.34
N GLY A 374 4.61 15.09 -0.28
CA GLY A 374 4.71 15.93 -1.47
C GLY A 374 3.34 16.31 -2.07
N LEU A 375 2.30 16.28 -1.23
CA LEU A 375 0.92 16.63 -1.53
C LEU A 375 0.56 17.95 -0.84
N SER A 376 -0.48 18.60 -1.36
CA SER A 376 -0.99 19.85 -0.80
C SER A 376 -2.41 20.08 -1.26
N ILE A 377 -3.23 20.70 -0.43
CA ILE A 377 -4.54 21.18 -0.84
C ILE A 377 -4.31 22.22 -1.95
N ASN A 378 -4.64 21.86 -3.19
CA ASN A 378 -4.57 22.79 -4.31
C ASN A 378 -5.78 23.71 -4.23
N ASP A 379 -5.66 24.84 -3.52
CA ASP A 379 -6.76 25.81 -3.45
C ASP A 379 -6.93 26.60 -4.77
N GLU A 380 -5.95 26.59 -5.70
CA GLU A 380 -6.01 27.39 -6.93
C GLU A 380 -5.20 26.79 -8.09
N ARG A 381 -5.79 25.92 -8.92
CA ARG A 381 -5.22 25.56 -10.25
C ARG A 381 -6.22 25.62 -11.42
N ASP A 382 -7.40 26.22 -11.23
CA ASP A 382 -8.39 26.35 -12.31
C ASP A 382 -8.42 27.72 -13.02
N GLU A 383 -7.62 28.72 -12.61
CA GLU A 383 -7.65 30.06 -13.26
C GLU A 383 -6.45 30.39 -14.17
N ARG A 384 -5.32 29.65 -14.12
CA ARG A 384 -4.11 30.01 -14.90
C ARG A 384 -3.87 29.23 -16.18
N VAL A 385 -4.89 28.52 -16.70
CA VAL A 385 -4.81 27.86 -18.02
C VAL A 385 -5.64 28.63 -19.08
N GLY A 386 -6.35 29.69 -18.69
CA GLY A 386 -7.18 30.50 -19.60
C GLY A 386 -6.49 31.67 -20.32
N GLU A 387 -5.26 32.06 -19.97
CA GLU A 387 -4.65 33.31 -20.47
C GLU A 387 -3.46 33.14 -21.44
N ILE A 388 -3.09 31.92 -21.85
CA ILE A 388 -1.97 31.72 -22.82
C ILE A 388 -2.47 31.49 -24.27
N THR A 389 -3.73 31.80 -24.56
CA THR A 389 -4.23 31.88 -25.95
C THR A 389 -4.88 33.23 -26.24
N ALA A 390 -4.13 34.32 -26.06
CA ALA A 390 -4.45 35.62 -26.63
C ALA A 390 -3.20 36.52 -26.70
N SER A 391 -2.30 36.25 -27.65
CA SER A 391 -1.46 37.28 -28.29
C SER A 391 -0.85 36.73 -29.57
#